data_AF-W7N0H7-F1
#
_entry.id   AF-W7N0H7-F1
#
_cell.length_a   1.000
_cell.length_b   1.000
_cell.length_c   1.000
_cell.angle_alpha   90.00
_cell.angle_beta   90.00
_cell.angle_gamma   90.00
#
_symmetry.space_group_name_H-M   'P 1'
#
loop_
_entity.id
_entity.type
_entity.pdbx_description
1 polymer ?
#
loop_
_entity_poly.entity_id
_entity_poly.type
_entity_poly.pdbx_seq_one_letter_code
_entity_poly.pdbx_strand_id
1 'polypeptide(L)'
;MGLLFLPSYGIISQWFTRRRALAIGIALAGAGLGGLTYSLATGAIIRNMGLEWAYRILAIVSAVANITCTLLIRIRYHAQATRLAFDTSLLNRPGYLLVLTYGAFSMLGYFVLIFTLANYVNVIGLSLPQASMIPAFFMFGQAIGRPCTGWLSDRFGRINLTFIMSFIPGILTFAIWINADSFGVLLTFALVGGLSAGVFWVNISPVLVEVMGLENLASAL
;
A
#
# COMPACT_ATOMS: atom_id res chain seq x y z
N MET A 1 2.35 -3.00 13.85
CA MET A 1 1.83 -2.93 12.47
C MET A 1 1.21 -4.25 12.02
N GLY A 2 1.92 -5.38 12.03
CA GLY A 2 1.36 -6.68 11.59
C GLY A 2 0.04 -7.06 12.27
N LEU A 3 -0.03 -6.98 13.59
CA LEU A 3 -1.23 -7.34 14.38
C LEU A 3 -2.43 -6.40 14.20
N LEU A 4 -2.23 -5.18 13.68
CA LEU A 4 -3.33 -4.23 13.43
C LEU A 4 -3.76 -4.28 11.96
N PHE A 5 -2.78 -4.37 11.07
CA PHE A 5 -2.99 -4.30 9.63
C PHE A 5 -3.64 -5.58 9.09
N LEU A 6 -3.09 -6.76 9.42
CA LEU A 6 -3.58 -8.04 8.90
C LEU A 6 -5.07 -8.28 9.22
N PRO A 7 -5.54 -8.17 10.48
CA PRO A 7 -6.95 -8.42 10.78
C PRO A 7 -7.87 -7.33 10.19
N SER A 8 -7.48 -6.05 10.28
CA SER A 8 -8.28 -4.95 9.73
C SER A 8 -8.47 -5.07 8.22
N TYR A 9 -7.41 -5.49 7.52
CA TYR A 9 -7.42 -5.70 6.08
C TYR A 9 -8.28 -6.91 5.67
N GLY A 10 -8.19 -8.01 6.41
CA GLY A 10 -9.03 -9.20 6.20
C GLY A 10 -10.53 -8.94 6.38
N ILE A 11 -10.91 -8.15 7.39
CA ILE A 11 -12.32 -7.85 7.71
C ILE A 11 -13.03 -7.16 6.54
N ILE A 12 -12.38 -6.21 5.84
CA ILE A 12 -13.00 -5.48 4.71
C ILE A 12 -13.44 -6.45 3.62
N SER A 13 -12.62 -7.46 3.32
CA SER A 13 -12.93 -8.46 2.28
C SER A 13 -14.13 -9.34 2.63
N GLN A 14 -14.46 -9.48 3.92
CA GLN A 14 -15.62 -10.27 4.39
C GLN A 14 -16.94 -9.52 4.23
N TRP A 15 -16.92 -8.17 4.29
CA TRP A 15 -18.15 -7.37 4.21
C TRP A 15 -18.71 -7.22 2.80
N PHE A 16 -17.86 -7.33 1.78
CA PHE A 16 -18.22 -7.13 0.38
C PHE A 16 -18.08 -8.43 -0.41
N THR A 17 -19.12 -8.82 -1.15
CA THR A 17 -19.07 -9.95 -2.12
C THR A 17 -18.83 -9.46 -3.53
N ARG A 18 -19.46 -8.35 -3.92
CA ARG A 18 -19.28 -7.65 -5.21
C ARG A 18 -18.42 -6.39 -5.00
N ARG A 19 -17.51 -6.10 -5.93
CA ARG A 19 -16.58 -4.95 -5.89
C ARG A 19 -15.60 -4.92 -4.69
N ARG A 20 -15.01 -6.08 -4.36
CA ARG A 20 -14.07 -6.23 -3.23
C ARG A 20 -12.83 -5.36 -3.39
N ALA A 21 -12.25 -5.33 -4.58
CA ALA A 21 -11.01 -4.59 -4.82
C ALA A 21 -11.24 -3.08 -4.68
N LEU A 22 -12.39 -2.56 -5.13
CA LEU A 22 -12.76 -1.16 -4.91
C LEU A 22 -12.86 -0.80 -3.42
N ALA A 23 -13.54 -1.61 -2.61
CA ALA A 23 -13.71 -1.34 -1.18
C ALA A 23 -12.36 -1.31 -0.45
N ILE A 24 -11.48 -2.28 -0.76
CA ILE A 24 -10.11 -2.32 -0.25
C ILE A 24 -9.31 -1.11 -0.74
N GLY A 25 -9.45 -0.74 -2.01
CA GLY A 25 -8.80 0.42 -2.62
C GLY A 25 -9.17 1.73 -1.93
N ILE A 26 -10.44 1.93 -1.59
CA ILE A 26 -10.93 3.11 -0.84
C ILE A 26 -10.36 3.11 0.58
N ALA A 27 -10.41 1.98 1.30
CA ALA A 27 -9.86 1.90 2.65
C ALA A 27 -8.35 2.20 2.67
N LEU A 28 -7.61 1.66 1.70
CA LEU A 28 -6.18 1.88 1.56
C LEU A 28 -5.81 3.26 1.01
N ALA A 29 -6.72 3.98 0.34
CA ALA A 29 -6.51 5.37 -0.05
C ALA A 29 -6.19 6.24 1.18
N GLY A 30 -6.82 5.93 2.32
CA GLY A 30 -6.58 6.57 3.61
C GLY A 30 -5.12 6.48 4.07
N ALA A 31 -4.40 5.40 3.75
CA ALA A 31 -2.98 5.29 4.07
C ALA A 31 -2.10 6.21 3.20
N GLY A 32 -2.49 6.48 1.94
CA GLY A 32 -1.81 7.47 1.10
C GLY A 32 -2.02 8.90 1.61
N LEU A 33 -3.28 9.28 1.88
CA LEU A 33 -3.61 10.59 2.45
C LEU A 33 -3.01 10.77 3.86
N GLY A 34 -3.06 9.73 4.69
CA GLY A 34 -2.46 9.71 6.02
C GLY A 34 -0.95 9.88 5.96
N GLY A 35 -0.26 9.18 5.06
CA GLY A 35 1.18 9.35 4.85
C GLY A 35 1.55 10.78 4.45
N LEU A 36 0.75 11.40 3.56
CA LEU A 36 0.92 12.80 3.16
C LEU A 36 0.75 13.76 4.35
N THR A 37 -0.38 13.67 5.07
CA THR A 37 -0.70 14.57 6.18
C THR A 37 0.27 14.40 7.34
N TYR A 38 0.63 13.16 7.70
CA TYR A 38 1.63 12.88 8.72
C TYR A 38 3.01 13.42 8.34
N SER A 39 3.45 13.24 7.09
CA SER A 39 4.76 13.73 6.66
C SER A 39 4.86 15.26 6.72
N LEU A 40 3.83 15.96 6.23
CA LEU A 40 3.77 17.43 6.25
C LEU A 40 3.61 17.99 7.67
N ALA A 41 2.74 17.39 8.47
CA ALA A 41 2.53 17.79 9.87
C ALA A 41 3.79 17.56 10.70
N THR A 42 4.45 16.41 10.56
CA THR A 42 5.68 16.08 11.29
C THR A 42 6.78 17.09 10.97
N GLY A 43 6.98 17.41 9.68
CA GLY A 43 7.97 18.42 9.27
C GLY A 43 7.70 19.80 9.85
N ALA A 44 6.43 20.23 9.92
CA ALA A 44 6.05 21.50 10.52
C ALA A 44 6.20 21.51 12.05
N ILE A 45 5.82 20.43 12.72
CA ILE A 45 5.92 20.31 14.19
C ILE A 45 7.38 20.29 14.64
N ILE A 46 8.25 19.55 13.93
CA ILE A 46 9.68 19.50 14.25
C ILE A 46 10.31 20.89 14.18
N ARG A 47 9.98 21.70 13.16
CA ARG A 47 10.54 23.05 13.01
C ARG A 47 10.10 24.02 14.11
N ASN A 48 8.88 23.88 14.63
CA ASN A 48 8.32 24.84 15.59
C ASN A 48 8.44 24.38 17.06
N MET A 49 8.40 23.08 17.32
CA MET A 49 8.25 22.51 18.68
C MET A 49 9.34 21.46 19.02
N GLY A 50 10.25 21.18 18.08
CA GLY A 50 11.31 20.18 18.25
C GLY A 50 10.82 18.74 18.09
N LEU A 51 11.79 17.81 18.15
CA LEU A 51 11.55 16.38 17.90
C LEU A 51 10.70 15.72 19.00
N GLU A 52 10.90 16.09 20.26
CA GLU A 52 10.21 15.45 21.39
C GLU A 52 8.69 15.64 21.33
N TRP A 53 8.24 16.87 21.08
CA TRP A 53 6.81 17.19 20.93
C TRP A 53 6.20 16.61 19.66
N ALA A 54 6.98 16.52 18.58
CA ALA A 54 6.54 15.84 17.35
C ALA A 54 6.12 14.39 17.64
N TYR A 55 6.97 13.61 18.31
CA TYR A 55 6.65 12.22 18.63
C TYR A 55 5.46 12.08 19.59
N ARG A 56 5.32 12.98 20.58
CA ARG A 56 4.19 12.97 21.52
C ARG A 56 2.86 13.24 20.81
N ILE A 57 2.81 14.27 19.95
CA ILE A 57 1.59 14.61 19.19
C ILE A 57 1.21 13.45 18.26
N LEU A 58 2.20 12.91 17.54
CA LEU A 58 1.98 11.76 16.65
C LEU A 58 1.47 10.53 17.41
N ALA A 59 1.98 10.27 18.62
CA ALA A 59 1.50 9.18 19.46
C ALA A 59 0.03 9.39 19.88
N ILE A 60 -0.34 10.60 20.32
CA ILE A 60 -1.71 10.93 20.74
C ILE A 60 -2.69 10.77 19.57
N VAL A 61 -2.38 11.37 18.41
CA VAL A 61 -3.25 11.30 17.22
C VAL A 61 -3.42 9.85 16.78
N SER A 62 -2.34 9.08 16.76
CA SER A 62 -2.40 7.66 16.39
C SER A 62 -3.20 6.84 17.40
N ALA A 63 -3.07 7.11 18.70
CA ALA A 63 -3.85 6.43 19.75
C ALA A 63 -5.34 6.70 19.60
N VAL A 64 -5.75 7.96 19.43
CA VAL A 64 -7.16 8.33 19.22
C VAL A 64 -7.72 7.63 17.99
N ALA A 65 -7.02 7.69 16.86
CA ALA A 65 -7.47 7.05 15.63
C ALA A 65 -7.62 5.52 15.79
N ASN A 66 -6.66 4.84 16.42
CA ASN A 66 -6.72 3.39 16.62
C ASN A 66 -7.82 2.98 17.61
N ILE A 67 -8.02 3.74 18.70
CA ILE A 67 -9.09 3.47 19.67
C ILE A 67 -10.45 3.63 18.99
N THR A 68 -10.67 4.73 18.27
CA THR A 68 -11.91 4.96 17.52
C THR A 68 -12.17 3.84 16.50
N CYS A 69 -11.15 3.43 15.74
CA CYS A 69 -11.28 2.31 14.80
C CYS A 69 -11.62 1.00 15.51
N THR A 70 -10.98 0.71 16.64
CA THR A 70 -11.23 -0.51 17.43
C THR A 70 -12.66 -0.57 17.94
N LEU A 71 -13.23 0.56 18.36
CA LEU A 71 -14.63 0.65 18.81
C LEU A 71 -15.64 0.51 17.66
N LEU A 72 -15.27 0.93 16.45
CA LEU A 72 -16.15 0.90 15.28
C LEU A 72 -16.09 -0.42 14.50
N ILE A 73 -14.94 -1.12 14.51
CA ILE A 73 -14.78 -2.38 13.80
C ILE A 73 -15.73 -3.41 14.40
N ARG A 74 -16.66 -3.89 13.57
CA ARG A 74 -17.54 -5.02 13.87
C ARG A 74 -17.21 -6.20 12.96
N ILE A 75 -17.04 -7.36 13.57
CA ILE A 75 -16.81 -8.61 12.85
C ILE A 75 -18.17 -9.15 12.38
N ARG A 76 -18.35 -9.31 11.06
CA ARG A 76 -19.60 -9.82 10.47
C ARG A 76 -19.70 -11.35 10.55
N TYR A 77 -18.57 -12.04 10.41
CA TYR A 77 -18.52 -13.50 10.36
C TYR A 77 -17.52 -13.99 11.40
N HIS A 78 -18.01 -14.73 12.39
CA HIS A 78 -17.14 -15.53 13.25
C HIS A 78 -16.72 -16.74 12.41
N ALA A 79 -15.61 -16.62 11.69
CA ALA A 79 -15.01 -17.80 11.07
C ALA A 79 -14.68 -18.76 12.20
N GLN A 80 -15.40 -19.87 12.26
CA GLN A 80 -15.11 -20.98 13.15
C GLN A 80 -13.67 -21.40 12.82
N ALA A 81 -12.74 -21.18 13.74
CA ALA A 81 -11.31 -21.51 13.58
C ALA A 81 -11.17 -23.02 13.44
N THR A 82 -11.45 -23.54 12.24
CA THR A 82 -11.61 -24.96 11.98
C THR A 82 -10.38 -25.54 11.28
N ARG A 83 -9.40 -24.73 10.88
CA ARG A 83 -8.13 -25.20 10.31
C ARG A 83 -6.91 -24.43 10.81
N LEU A 84 -5.78 -25.14 10.80
CA LEU A 84 -4.47 -24.73 11.29
C LEU A 84 -4.05 -23.37 10.70
N ALA A 85 -3.51 -22.51 11.56
CA ALA A 85 -3.00 -21.19 11.18
C ALA A 85 -1.83 -21.27 10.16
N PHE A 86 -1.14 -22.41 10.11
CA PHE A 86 -0.09 -22.71 9.14
C PHE A 86 -0.35 -24.09 8.54
N ASP A 87 -0.90 -24.13 7.33
CA ASP A 87 -1.06 -25.36 6.57
C ASP A 87 0.06 -25.44 5.54
N THR A 88 1.10 -26.24 5.83
CA THR A 88 2.26 -26.41 4.94
C THR A 88 1.89 -27.08 3.62
N SER A 89 0.70 -27.69 3.51
CA SER A 89 0.20 -28.23 2.25
C SER A 89 -0.04 -27.15 1.20
N LEU A 90 -0.20 -25.88 1.61
CA LEU A 90 -0.37 -24.74 0.71
C LEU A 90 0.92 -24.42 -0.07
N LEU A 91 2.09 -24.71 0.51
CA LEU A 91 3.39 -24.53 -0.17
C LEU A 91 3.58 -25.48 -1.35
N ASN A 92 2.83 -26.58 -1.41
CA ASN A 92 2.88 -27.52 -2.52
C ASN A 92 2.00 -27.08 -3.71
N ARG A 93 1.20 -26.01 -3.56
CA ARG A 93 0.34 -25.50 -4.63
C ARG A 93 1.10 -24.48 -5.49
N PRO A 94 1.26 -24.70 -6.81
CA PRO A 94 2.02 -23.79 -7.67
C PRO A 94 1.40 -22.38 -7.72
N GLY A 95 0.06 -22.27 -7.64
CA GLY A 95 -0.63 -20.98 -7.58
C GLY A 95 -0.26 -20.15 -6.34
N TYR A 96 -0.07 -20.79 -5.18
CA TYR A 96 0.34 -20.11 -3.96
C TYR A 96 1.79 -19.61 -4.05
N LEU A 97 2.69 -20.44 -4.57
CA LEU A 97 4.09 -20.07 -4.79
C LEU A 97 4.24 -18.89 -5.76
N LEU A 98 3.42 -18.83 -6.82
CA LEU A 98 3.41 -17.70 -7.75
C LEU A 98 2.97 -16.39 -7.08
N VAL A 99 1.94 -16.43 -6.23
CA VAL A 99 1.49 -15.25 -5.48
C VAL A 99 2.53 -14.84 -4.43
N LEU A 100 3.16 -15.80 -3.76
CA LEU A 100 4.21 -15.57 -2.77
C LEU A 100 5.44 -14.90 -3.40
N THR A 101 5.94 -15.43 -4.51
CA THR A 101 7.07 -14.86 -5.25
C THR A 101 6.73 -13.47 -5.79
N TYR A 102 5.56 -13.30 -6.39
CA TYR A 102 5.05 -11.98 -6.80
C TYR A 102 5.03 -10.98 -5.64
N GLY A 103 4.54 -11.39 -4.47
CA GLY A 103 4.49 -10.54 -3.29
C GLY A 103 5.88 -10.15 -2.77
N ALA A 104 6.82 -11.10 -2.73
CA ALA A 104 8.20 -10.82 -2.33
C ALA A 104 8.88 -9.80 -3.24
N PHE A 105 8.81 -9.98 -4.57
CA PHE A 105 9.42 -9.05 -5.52
C PHE A 105 8.74 -7.68 -5.53
N SER A 106 7.41 -7.64 -5.41
CA SER A 106 6.65 -6.38 -5.37
C SER A 106 6.97 -5.58 -4.11
N MET A 107 7.09 -6.25 -2.96
CA MET A 107 7.48 -5.62 -1.69
C MET A 107 8.90 -5.05 -1.76
N LEU A 108 9.85 -5.82 -2.28
CA LEU A 108 11.23 -5.36 -2.46
C LEU A 108 11.28 -4.10 -3.34
N GLY A 109 10.63 -4.14 -4.51
CA GLY A 109 10.56 -2.98 -5.40
C GLY A 109 9.90 -1.76 -4.75
N TYR A 110 8.80 -1.96 -4.02
CA TYR A 110 8.06 -0.89 -3.36
C TYR A 110 8.87 -0.18 -2.27
N PHE A 111 9.61 -0.91 -1.43
CA PHE A 111 10.45 -0.30 -0.40
C PHE A 111 11.66 0.42 -1.00
N VAL A 112 12.29 -0.16 -2.03
CA VAL A 112 13.37 0.51 -2.76
C VAL A 112 12.86 1.82 -3.35
N LEU A 113 11.69 1.84 -3.99
CA LEU A 113 11.04 3.05 -4.50
C LEU A 113 10.87 4.10 -3.40
N ILE A 114 10.19 3.77 -2.31
CA ILE A 114 9.85 4.77 -1.27
C ILE A 114 11.09 5.36 -0.59
N PHE A 115 12.07 4.54 -0.23
CA PHE A 115 13.23 5.02 0.54
C PHE A 115 14.32 5.62 -0.35
N THR A 116 14.49 5.12 -1.57
CA THR A 116 15.54 5.61 -2.47
C THR A 116 15.12 6.90 -3.15
N LEU A 117 13.81 7.11 -3.39
CA LEU A 117 13.33 8.30 -4.09
C LEU A 117 13.69 9.60 -3.35
N ALA A 118 13.56 9.62 -2.02
CA ALA A 118 13.95 10.79 -1.22
C ALA A 118 15.48 11.01 -1.22
N ASN A 119 16.28 9.94 -1.17
CA ASN A 119 17.74 10.03 -1.21
C ASN A 119 18.25 10.49 -2.58
N TYR A 120 17.62 10.05 -3.66
CA TYR A 120 18.00 10.40 -5.03
C TYR A 120 17.90 11.91 -5.30
N VAL A 121 16.89 12.57 -4.73
CA VAL A 121 16.74 14.03 -4.84
C VAL A 121 17.94 14.79 -4.26
N ASN A 122 18.51 14.29 -3.15
CA ASN A 122 19.68 14.90 -2.54
C ASN A 122 20.94 14.71 -3.40
N VAL A 123 21.06 13.58 -4.12
CA VAL A 123 22.21 13.29 -5.00
C VAL A 123 22.20 14.18 -6.25
N ILE A 124 21.03 14.49 -6.80
CA ILE A 124 20.88 15.39 -7.96
C ILE A 124 21.14 16.86 -7.58
N GLY A 125 21.30 17.17 -6.29
CA GLY A 125 21.55 18.55 -5.82
C GLY A 125 20.31 19.44 -5.82
N LEU A 126 19.10 18.84 -5.82
CA LEU A 126 17.84 19.58 -5.71
C LEU A 126 17.63 20.10 -4.29
N SER A 127 16.82 21.16 -4.15
CA SER A 127 16.64 21.86 -2.86
C SER A 127 15.93 20.99 -1.81
N LEU A 128 16.25 21.17 -0.52
CA LEU A 128 15.63 20.41 0.59
C LEU A 128 14.09 20.43 0.59
N PRO A 129 13.40 21.55 0.26
CA PRO A 129 11.93 21.55 0.14
C PRO A 129 11.44 20.60 -0.96
N GLN A 130 12.13 20.54 -2.10
CA GLN A 130 11.79 19.66 -3.23
C GLN A 130 11.96 18.18 -2.89
N ALA A 131 12.98 17.83 -2.11
CA ALA A 131 13.22 16.46 -1.62
C ALA A 131 12.08 15.92 -0.74
N SER A 132 11.40 16.80 0.00
CA SER A 132 10.24 16.40 0.81
C SER A 132 8.94 16.33 -0.01
N MET A 133 8.82 17.12 -1.07
CA MET A 133 7.62 17.15 -1.91
C MET A 133 7.47 15.88 -2.75
N ILE A 134 8.54 15.37 -3.35
CA ILE A 134 8.49 14.20 -4.23
C ILE A 134 7.86 12.95 -3.57
N PRO A 135 8.30 12.48 -2.39
CA PRO A 135 7.65 11.36 -1.71
C PRO A 135 6.23 11.69 -1.25
N ALA A 136 5.93 12.96 -0.93
CA ALA A 136 4.57 13.39 -0.63
C ALA A 136 3.64 13.25 -1.85
N PHE A 137 4.09 13.66 -3.03
CA PHE A 137 3.36 13.47 -4.29
C PHE A 137 3.24 11.99 -4.67
N PHE A 138 4.22 11.16 -4.36
CA PHE A 138 4.10 9.70 -4.52
C PHE A 138 2.97 9.12 -3.65
N MET A 139 2.88 9.56 -2.40
CA MET A 139 1.79 9.17 -1.48
C MET A 139 0.43 9.69 -1.93
N PHE A 140 0.37 10.91 -2.48
CA PHE A 140 -0.82 11.47 -3.11
C PHE A 140 -1.27 10.66 -4.33
N GLY A 141 -0.32 10.28 -5.21
CA GLY A 141 -0.56 9.39 -6.33
C GLY A 141 -1.14 8.05 -5.87
N GLN A 142 -0.61 7.47 -4.78
CA GLN A 142 -1.18 6.25 -4.20
C GLN A 142 -2.59 6.45 -3.64
N ALA A 143 -2.89 7.59 -3.02
CA ALA A 143 -4.23 7.87 -2.50
C ALA A 143 -5.29 7.83 -3.61
N ILE A 144 -4.98 8.34 -4.80
CA ILE A 144 -5.89 8.31 -5.96
C ILE A 144 -5.82 6.96 -6.69
N GLY A 145 -4.62 6.40 -6.81
CA GLY A 145 -4.36 5.18 -7.55
C GLY A 145 -5.04 3.96 -6.95
N ARG A 146 -5.13 3.87 -5.61
CA ARG A 146 -5.70 2.71 -4.91
C ARG A 146 -7.21 2.52 -5.19
N PRO A 147 -8.09 3.54 -5.10
CA PRO A 147 -9.48 3.41 -5.55
C PRO A 147 -9.62 3.13 -7.04
N CYS A 148 -8.83 3.81 -7.88
CA CYS A 148 -8.88 3.63 -9.34
C CYS A 148 -8.48 2.22 -9.76
N THR A 149 -7.40 1.69 -9.22
CA THR A 149 -6.94 0.31 -9.46
C THR A 149 -7.93 -0.70 -8.91
N GLY A 150 -8.54 -0.46 -7.75
CA GLY A 150 -9.62 -1.29 -7.22
C GLY A 150 -10.83 -1.36 -8.15
N TRP A 151 -11.26 -0.21 -8.68
CA TRP A 151 -12.37 -0.14 -9.64
C TRP A 151 -12.05 -0.85 -10.97
N LEU A 152 -10.86 -0.63 -11.53
CA LEU A 152 -10.39 -1.30 -12.75
C LEU A 152 -10.28 -2.82 -12.52
N SER A 153 -9.81 -3.24 -11.35
CA SER A 153 -9.54 -4.65 -11.02
C SER A 153 -10.82 -5.47 -11.00
N ASP A 154 -11.89 -4.88 -10.48
CA ASP A 154 -13.21 -5.50 -10.47
C ASP A 154 -13.87 -5.59 -11.88
N ARG A 155 -13.34 -4.90 -12.91
CA ARG A 155 -13.90 -4.88 -14.28
C ARG A 155 -13.06 -5.63 -15.32
N PHE A 156 -11.74 -5.51 -15.27
CA PHE A 156 -10.80 -6.07 -16.26
C PHE A 156 -10.23 -7.44 -15.87
N GLY A 157 -10.60 -7.95 -14.69
CA GLY A 157 -10.04 -9.16 -14.12
C GLY A 157 -8.83 -8.84 -13.24
N ARG A 158 -8.85 -9.40 -12.03
CA ARG A 158 -7.92 -9.05 -10.95
C ARG A 158 -6.49 -9.44 -11.27
N ILE A 159 -6.29 -10.64 -11.80
CA ILE A 159 -4.97 -11.17 -12.15
C ILE A 159 -4.36 -10.40 -13.33
N ASN A 160 -5.13 -10.20 -14.41
CA ASN A 160 -4.65 -9.50 -15.61
C ASN A 160 -4.28 -8.05 -15.30
N LEU A 161 -5.10 -7.34 -14.53
CA LEU A 161 -4.78 -5.97 -14.14
C LEU A 161 -3.54 -5.92 -13.25
N THR A 162 -3.43 -6.82 -12.27
CA THR A 162 -2.27 -6.89 -11.38
C THR A 162 -1.00 -7.08 -12.20
N PHE A 163 -1.00 -8.00 -13.16
CA PHE A 163 0.14 -8.22 -14.06
C PHE A 163 0.52 -6.91 -14.78
N ILE A 164 -0.41 -6.30 -15.52
CA ILE A 164 -0.15 -5.09 -16.32
C ILE A 164 0.34 -3.92 -15.44
N MET A 165 -0.33 -3.68 -14.31
CA MET A 165 -0.02 -2.56 -13.41
C MET A 165 1.29 -2.77 -12.65
N SER A 166 1.79 -4.00 -12.52
CA SER A 166 3.11 -4.27 -11.95
C SER A 166 4.25 -4.03 -12.95
N PHE A 167 4.02 -4.18 -14.26
CA PHE A 167 5.04 -3.86 -15.29
C PHE A 167 5.24 -2.35 -15.47
N ILE A 168 4.17 -1.56 -15.38
CA ILE A 168 4.20 -0.11 -15.55
C ILE A 168 5.28 0.57 -14.65
N PRO A 169 5.29 0.40 -13.32
CA PRO A 169 6.29 1.03 -12.46
C PRO A 169 7.72 0.52 -12.73
N GLY A 170 7.88 -0.73 -13.18
CA GLY A 170 9.17 -1.25 -13.63
C GLY A 170 9.69 -0.48 -14.85
N ILE A 171 8.86 -0.35 -15.89
CA ILE A 171 9.20 0.39 -17.12
C ILE A 171 9.46 1.86 -16.80
N LEU A 172 8.62 2.49 -15.98
CA LEU A 172 8.80 3.90 -15.60
C LEU A 172 10.09 4.13 -14.82
N THR A 173 10.51 3.17 -14.00
CA THR A 173 11.78 3.27 -13.26
C THR A 173 12.97 3.26 -14.22
N PHE A 174 12.98 2.36 -15.21
CA PHE A 174 14.06 2.32 -16.20
C PHE A 174 14.01 3.47 -17.20
N ALA A 175 12.83 3.92 -17.61
CA ALA A 175 12.69 4.97 -18.61
C ALA A 175 12.91 6.37 -18.03
N ILE A 176 12.27 6.65 -16.88
CA ILE A 176 12.17 8.00 -16.33
C ILE A 176 13.16 8.20 -15.19
N TRP A 177 13.18 7.33 -14.18
CA TRP A 177 13.99 7.57 -12.97
C TRP A 177 15.48 7.62 -13.32
N ILE A 178 16.01 6.64 -14.05
CA ILE A 178 17.47 6.58 -14.31
C ILE A 178 18.01 7.78 -15.10
N ASN A 179 17.15 8.45 -15.87
CA ASN A 179 17.50 9.63 -16.69
C ASN A 179 16.94 10.94 -16.10
N ALA A 180 16.41 10.93 -14.87
CA ALA A 180 15.74 12.08 -14.29
C ALA A 180 16.76 13.09 -13.73
N ASP A 181 17.08 14.12 -14.52
CA ASP A 181 17.93 15.24 -14.09
C ASP A 181 17.14 16.48 -13.64
N SER A 182 15.82 16.47 -13.81
CA SER A 182 14.94 17.60 -13.53
C SER A 182 13.87 17.28 -12.49
N PHE A 183 13.59 18.25 -11.61
CA PHE A 183 12.54 18.16 -10.61
C PHE A 183 11.17 17.79 -11.20
N GLY A 184 10.81 18.36 -12.36
CA GLY A 184 9.52 18.09 -13.00
C GLY A 184 9.38 16.64 -13.49
N VAL A 185 10.48 16.05 -13.97
CA VAL A 185 10.52 14.66 -14.45
C VAL A 185 10.36 13.71 -13.27
N LEU A 186 11.07 13.98 -12.16
CA LEU A 186 11.00 13.17 -10.96
C LEU A 186 9.64 13.30 -10.23
N LEU A 187 9.02 14.49 -10.28
CA LEU A 187 7.66 14.71 -9.77
C LEU A 187 6.61 13.94 -10.57
N THR A 188 6.74 13.94 -11.90
CA THR A 188 5.85 13.18 -12.79
C THR A 188 6.01 11.69 -12.55
N PHE A 189 7.25 11.20 -12.40
CA PHE A 189 7.53 9.83 -12.00
C PHE A 189 6.89 9.48 -10.65
N ALA A 190 7.00 10.35 -9.65
CA ALA A 190 6.41 10.12 -8.34
C ALA A 190 4.88 9.99 -8.41
N LEU A 191 4.22 10.85 -9.19
CA LEU A 191 2.77 10.78 -9.38
C LEU A 191 2.33 9.51 -10.11
N VAL A 192 2.91 9.24 -11.28
CA VAL A 192 2.50 8.10 -12.13
C VAL A 192 2.93 6.76 -11.51
N GLY A 193 4.12 6.73 -10.93
CA GLY A 193 4.62 5.60 -10.14
C GLY A 193 3.76 5.35 -8.90
N GLY A 194 3.34 6.40 -8.20
CA GLY A 194 2.43 6.29 -7.06
C GLY A 194 1.05 5.75 -7.44
N LEU A 195 0.51 6.18 -8.59
CA LEU A 195 -0.79 5.68 -9.09
C LEU A 195 -0.77 4.17 -9.36
N SER A 196 0.34 3.63 -9.85
CA SER A 196 0.48 2.23 -10.26
C SER A 196 1.00 1.31 -9.15
N ALA A 197 1.97 1.77 -8.34
CA ALA A 197 2.59 0.97 -7.27
C ALA A 197 1.60 0.54 -6.17
N GLY A 198 0.46 1.22 -6.05
CA GLY A 198 -0.60 0.87 -5.11
C GLY A 198 -1.34 -0.44 -5.42
N VAL A 199 -1.20 -1.00 -6.64
CA VAL A 199 -1.99 -2.17 -7.08
C VAL A 199 -1.76 -3.41 -6.22
N PHE A 200 -0.52 -3.60 -5.75
CA PHE A 200 -0.14 -4.76 -4.93
C PHE A 200 -1.01 -4.86 -3.67
N TRP A 201 -1.10 -3.76 -2.93
CA TRP A 201 -1.87 -3.70 -1.68
C TRP A 201 -3.37 -3.81 -1.90
N VAL A 202 -3.89 -3.44 -3.07
CA VAL A 202 -5.33 -3.54 -3.36
C VAL A 202 -5.71 -4.97 -3.77
N ASN A 203 -4.85 -5.62 -4.54
CA ASN A 203 -5.18 -6.89 -5.18
C ASN A 203 -4.64 -8.14 -4.47
N ILE A 204 -3.69 -8.03 -3.53
CA ILE A 204 -3.12 -9.21 -2.87
C ILE A 204 -4.18 -10.07 -2.15
N SER A 205 -5.08 -9.47 -1.37
CA SER A 205 -6.19 -10.21 -0.73
C SER A 205 -7.15 -10.82 -1.75
N PRO A 206 -7.75 -10.07 -2.69
CA PRO A 206 -8.74 -10.64 -3.60
C PRO A 206 -8.13 -11.63 -4.60
N VAL A 207 -6.83 -11.54 -4.94
CA VAL A 207 -6.12 -12.56 -5.73
C VAL A 207 -5.88 -13.82 -4.91
N LEU A 208 -5.47 -13.70 -3.64
CA LEU A 208 -5.35 -14.86 -2.74
C LEU A 208 -6.71 -15.58 -2.57
N VAL A 209 -7.81 -14.83 -2.44
CA VAL A 209 -9.17 -15.42 -2.43
C VAL A 209 -9.43 -16.24 -3.69
N GLU A 210 -9.07 -15.71 -4.85
CA GLU A 210 -9.39 -16.30 -6.16
C GLU A 210 -8.54 -17.56 -6.43
N VAL A 211 -7.28 -17.57 -5.98
CA VAL A 211 -6.35 -18.69 -6.16
C VAL A 211 -6.57 -19.79 -5.11
N MET A 212 -6.86 -19.44 -3.86
CA MET A 212 -6.89 -20.39 -2.72
C MET A 212 -8.30 -20.74 -2.24
N GLY A 213 -9.31 -19.97 -2.65
CA GLY A 213 -10.67 -20.01 -2.11
C GLY A 213 -10.80 -19.24 -0.80
N LEU A 214 -12.02 -18.76 -0.50
CA LEU A 214 -12.35 -18.03 0.74
C LEU A 214 -12.01 -18.84 2.01
N GLU A 215 -12.09 -20.16 1.92
CA GLU A 215 -11.91 -21.07 3.05
C GLU A 215 -10.46 -21.19 3.54
N ASN A 216 -9.47 -21.01 2.65
CA ASN A 216 -8.04 -21.10 3.00
C ASN A 216 -7.38 -19.73 3.23
N LEU A 217 -8.15 -18.65 3.15
CA LEU A 217 -7.63 -17.29 3.19
C LEU A 217 -6.97 -16.94 4.53
N ALA A 218 -7.50 -17.47 5.64
CA ALA A 218 -6.94 -17.24 6.97
C ALA A 218 -5.58 -17.93 7.18
N SER A 219 -5.32 -19.05 6.48
CA SER A 219 -4.06 -19.79 6.54
C SER A 219 -3.04 -19.34 5.47
N ALA A 220 -3.46 -18.50 4.52
CA ALA A 220 -2.65 -18.04 3.38
C ALA A 220 -2.23 -16.55 3.47
N LEU A 221 -2.78 -15.78 4.41
CA LEU A 221 -2.42 -14.40 4.74
C LEU A 221 -1.22 -14.35 5.71
#